data_AF-A0A8H5YN57-F1
#
_entry.id   AF-A0A8H5YN57-F1
#
_cell.length_a   1.000
_cell.length_b   1.000
_cell.length_c   1.000
_cell.angle_alpha   90.00
_cell.angle_beta   90.00
_cell.angle_gamma   90.00
#
_symmetry.space_group_name_H-M   'P 1'
#
loop_
_entity.id
_entity.type
_entity.pdbx_description
1 polymer ?
#
loop_
_entity_poly.entity_id
_entity_poly.type
_entity_poly.pdbx_seq_one_letter_code
_entity_poly.pdbx_strand_id
1 'polypeptide(L)'
;MPRPKTDQEIQQGWGDLQWKFMNWFEASTHDICQCHMPGAAWNAFEQLVAKSFPDEKDQEAFNVWVDEWLGRHLTRMTYRMEPKEFITQVMATDFIDAQSTSDFLKSVYLNYMPWVPIGTSQFGGVQTFYAFKPSTNYLEPDRVEPSPDAVGNYILTMKLKSKTRAASDLTPTSTSSSVFNPSTRSISDGEAAFSRPRSSTASNILPRKEHPEKAPDKDEHLVFAQIGTLHVYGGACKDAAPENIPIINQGLWWSNGFAVVVELDKKGGNGAVYVVYNDCPLKDEEEEEEEFEEYAGPSEECMTDTEGVAANHEPGKLHPECNQKFKVAKIADSLKCLGDLQTRFVFDEISKDKRPIHSTRIMTDKVLGRFILHAKDPA
;
A
#
# COMPACT_ATOMS: atom_id res chain seq x y z
N MET A 1 -19.27 -12.60 -13.10
CA MET A 1 -19.18 -11.76 -14.30
C MET A 1 -17.82 -12.00 -14.96
N PRO A 2 -17.69 -11.90 -16.29
CA PRO A 2 -16.37 -11.94 -16.94
C PRO A 2 -15.50 -10.77 -16.46
N ARG A 3 -14.17 -10.94 -16.49
CA ARG A 3 -13.22 -9.87 -16.17
C ARG A 3 -13.48 -8.66 -17.08
N PRO A 4 -13.61 -7.44 -16.55
CA PRO A 4 -13.69 -6.22 -17.34
C PRO A 4 -12.43 -6.05 -18.18
N LYS A 5 -12.60 -5.59 -19.42
CA LYS A 5 -11.46 -5.25 -20.28
C LYS A 5 -10.68 -4.08 -19.68
N THR A 6 -9.36 -4.10 -19.83
CA THR A 6 -8.48 -2.95 -19.58
C THR A 6 -8.71 -1.85 -20.62
N ASP A 7 -8.23 -0.63 -20.37
CA ASP A 7 -8.33 0.47 -21.34
C ASP A 7 -7.66 0.09 -22.66
N GLN A 8 -6.49 -0.57 -22.60
CA GLN A 8 -5.78 -1.05 -23.79
C GLN A 8 -6.57 -2.11 -24.55
N GLU A 9 -7.20 -3.07 -23.87
CA GLU A 9 -8.02 -4.11 -24.52
C GLU A 9 -9.27 -3.53 -25.19
N ILE A 10 -9.88 -2.49 -24.60
CA ILE A 10 -11.01 -1.78 -25.21
C ILE A 10 -10.51 -1.04 -26.46
N GLN A 11 -9.45 -0.25 -26.32
CA GLN A 11 -8.89 0.56 -27.41
C GLN A 11 -8.34 -0.26 -28.57
N GLN A 12 -7.78 -1.45 -28.31
CA GLN A 12 -7.36 -2.38 -29.37
C GLN A 12 -8.52 -2.87 -30.24
N GLY A 13 -9.74 -2.88 -29.68
CA GLY A 13 -10.95 -3.23 -30.41
C GLY A 13 -11.57 -2.08 -31.21
N TRP A 14 -11.04 -0.86 -31.10
CA TRP A 14 -11.61 0.32 -31.74
C TRP A 14 -11.27 0.40 -33.23
N GLY A 15 -12.28 0.70 -34.05
CA GLY A 15 -12.12 1.12 -35.43
C GLY A 15 -12.07 2.65 -35.54
N ASP A 16 -12.01 3.14 -36.79
CA ASP A 16 -11.91 4.57 -37.10
C ASP A 16 -13.06 5.39 -36.49
N LEU A 17 -14.27 4.82 -36.43
CA LEU A 17 -15.44 5.49 -35.91
C LEU A 17 -15.36 5.68 -34.38
N GLN A 18 -14.91 4.67 -33.63
CA GLN A 18 -14.72 4.78 -32.18
C GLN A 18 -13.61 5.77 -31.83
N TRP A 19 -12.51 5.81 -32.59
CA TRP A 19 -11.48 6.84 -32.42
C TRP A 19 -12.00 8.24 -32.75
N LYS A 20 -12.88 8.37 -33.74
CA LYS A 20 -13.58 9.64 -34.02
C LYS A 20 -14.47 10.07 -32.86
N PHE A 21 -15.16 9.13 -32.21
CA PHE A 21 -15.95 9.41 -31.00
C PHE A 21 -15.07 9.87 -29.84
N MET A 22 -13.95 9.18 -29.57
CA MET A 22 -13.02 9.56 -28.52
C MET A 22 -12.48 10.99 -28.73
N ASN A 23 -11.98 11.28 -29.93
CA ASN A 23 -11.41 12.59 -30.25
C ASN A 23 -12.46 13.71 -30.15
N TRP A 24 -13.69 13.43 -30.59
CA TRP A 24 -14.79 14.38 -30.46
C TRP A 24 -15.16 14.60 -28.99
N PHE A 25 -15.27 13.54 -28.21
CA PHE A 25 -15.62 13.62 -26.79
C PHE A 25 -14.60 14.46 -26.02
N GLU A 26 -13.30 14.20 -26.22
CA GLU A 26 -12.23 14.99 -25.61
C GLU A 26 -12.30 16.48 -26.03
N ALA A 27 -12.47 16.75 -27.33
CA ALA A 27 -12.54 18.12 -27.85
C ALA A 27 -13.81 18.88 -27.40
N SER A 28 -14.91 18.17 -27.14
CA SER A 28 -16.21 18.73 -26.77
C SER A 28 -16.49 18.73 -25.26
N THR A 29 -15.51 18.39 -24.42
CA THR A 29 -15.66 18.31 -22.95
C THR A 29 -16.43 19.49 -22.35
N HIS A 30 -16.09 20.73 -22.73
CA HIS A 30 -16.79 21.92 -22.24
C HIS A 30 -18.27 21.95 -22.61
N ASP A 31 -18.61 21.66 -23.87
CA ASP A 31 -19.99 21.67 -24.35
C ASP A 31 -20.80 20.53 -23.75
N ILE A 32 -20.16 19.36 -23.54
CA ILE A 32 -20.76 18.22 -22.84
C ILE A 32 -21.10 18.61 -21.40
N CYS A 33 -20.20 19.30 -20.68
CA CYS A 33 -20.51 19.80 -19.33
C CYS A 33 -21.75 20.71 -19.33
N GLN A 34 -21.90 21.60 -20.32
CA GLN A 34 -23.07 22.48 -20.43
C GLN A 34 -24.38 21.71 -20.62
N CYS A 35 -24.35 20.53 -21.26
CA CYS A 35 -25.53 19.67 -21.41
C CYS A 35 -26.06 19.11 -20.08
N HIS A 36 -25.24 19.10 -19.01
CA HIS A 36 -25.61 18.57 -17.70
C HIS A 36 -25.85 19.65 -16.64
N MET A 37 -25.73 20.94 -17.00
CA MET A 37 -25.93 22.05 -16.06
C MET A 37 -27.41 22.27 -15.72
N PRO A 38 -27.73 22.80 -14.52
CA PRO A 38 -29.09 23.19 -14.17
C PRO A 38 -29.73 24.12 -15.21
N GLY A 39 -30.90 23.72 -15.73
CA GLY A 39 -31.62 24.46 -16.77
C GLY A 39 -31.32 24.04 -18.22
N ALA A 40 -30.40 23.09 -18.43
CA ALA A 40 -30.24 22.47 -19.74
C ALA A 40 -31.51 21.70 -20.16
N ALA A 41 -31.74 21.59 -21.48
CA ALA A 41 -32.81 20.75 -22.00
C ALA A 41 -32.54 19.28 -21.64
N TRP A 42 -33.61 18.53 -21.33
CA TRP A 42 -33.48 17.12 -20.93
C TRP A 42 -32.78 16.23 -21.96
N ASN A 43 -32.80 16.62 -23.24
CA ASN A 43 -32.13 15.94 -24.34
C ASN A 43 -30.95 16.74 -24.94
N ALA A 44 -30.35 17.66 -24.17
CA ALA A 44 -29.29 18.54 -24.68
C ALA A 44 -28.07 17.74 -25.17
N PHE A 45 -27.72 16.64 -24.50
CA PHE A 45 -26.59 15.79 -24.88
C PHE A 45 -26.89 15.04 -26.19
N GLU A 46 -28.07 14.45 -26.33
CA GLU A 46 -28.48 13.77 -27.57
C GLU A 46 -28.53 14.75 -28.75
N GLN A 47 -28.97 15.99 -28.53
CA GLN A 47 -28.93 17.03 -29.56
C GLN A 47 -27.49 17.39 -29.97
N LEU A 48 -26.56 17.45 -29.02
CA LEU A 48 -25.15 17.73 -29.27
C LEU A 48 -24.48 16.60 -30.07
N VAL A 49 -24.80 15.35 -29.73
CA VAL A 49 -24.36 14.15 -30.47
C VAL A 49 -24.94 14.15 -31.87
N ALA A 50 -26.26 14.32 -32.04
CA ALA A 50 -26.93 14.32 -33.34
C ALA A 50 -26.43 15.45 -34.27
N LYS A 51 -26.00 16.58 -33.70
CA LYS A 51 -25.36 17.67 -34.47
C LYS A 51 -24.00 17.26 -35.05
N SER A 52 -23.24 16.45 -34.32
CA SER A 52 -21.87 16.05 -34.68
C SER A 52 -21.84 14.74 -35.48
N PHE A 53 -22.83 13.88 -35.26
CA PHE A 53 -23.04 12.60 -35.92
C PHE A 53 -24.49 12.53 -36.43
N PRO A 54 -24.81 13.13 -37.60
CA PRO A 54 -26.19 13.22 -38.07
C PRO A 54 -26.80 11.90 -38.55
N ASP A 55 -25.96 10.90 -38.87
CA ASP A 55 -26.43 9.56 -39.23
C ASP A 55 -26.89 8.82 -37.96
N GLU A 56 -28.11 8.30 -37.98
CA GLU A 56 -28.70 7.55 -36.87
C GLU A 56 -27.87 6.31 -36.49
N LYS A 57 -27.21 5.66 -37.47
CA LYS A 57 -26.31 4.53 -37.20
C LYS A 57 -25.06 4.93 -36.44
N ASP A 58 -24.52 6.11 -36.72
CA ASP A 58 -23.37 6.64 -35.99
C ASP A 58 -23.77 7.04 -34.57
N GLN A 59 -24.99 7.54 -34.36
CA GLN A 59 -25.52 7.84 -33.04
C GLN A 59 -25.74 6.56 -32.21
N GLU A 60 -26.29 5.51 -32.81
CA GLU A 60 -26.43 4.21 -32.14
C GLU A 60 -25.05 3.62 -31.78
N ALA A 61 -24.09 3.68 -32.72
CA ALA A 61 -22.72 3.25 -32.46
C ALA A 61 -22.03 4.10 -31.37
N PHE A 62 -22.33 5.41 -31.30
CA PHE A 62 -21.83 6.29 -30.24
C PHE A 62 -22.36 5.88 -28.87
N ASN A 63 -23.65 5.52 -28.76
CA ASN A 63 -24.23 5.05 -27.49
C ASN A 63 -23.56 3.75 -27.02
N VAL A 64 -23.31 2.80 -27.93
CA VAL A 64 -22.56 1.57 -27.61
C VAL A 64 -21.14 1.89 -27.14
N TRP A 65 -20.48 2.85 -27.80
CA TRP A 65 -19.15 3.30 -27.38
C TRP A 65 -19.17 4.00 -26.02
N VAL A 66 -20.19 4.82 -25.72
CA VAL A 66 -20.37 5.47 -24.42
C VAL A 66 -20.55 4.42 -23.32
N ASP A 67 -21.41 3.42 -23.54
CA ASP A 67 -21.63 2.35 -22.58
C ASP A 67 -20.34 1.54 -22.31
N GLU A 68 -19.57 1.20 -23.36
CA GLU A 68 -18.31 0.47 -23.19
C GLU A 68 -17.22 1.34 -22.56
N TRP A 69 -17.00 2.55 -23.09
CA TRP A 69 -15.91 3.41 -22.65
C TRP A 69 -16.26 4.10 -21.34
N LEU A 70 -17.32 4.91 -21.25
CA LEU A 70 -17.65 5.64 -20.03
C LEU A 70 -18.14 4.69 -18.92
N GLY A 71 -18.89 3.63 -19.28
CA GLY A 71 -19.35 2.60 -18.35
C GLY A 71 -18.26 1.62 -17.86
N ARG A 72 -17.03 1.68 -18.39
CA ARG A 72 -15.93 0.77 -18.00
C ARG A 72 -15.60 0.84 -16.51
N HIS A 73 -15.64 2.04 -15.93
CA HIS A 73 -15.32 2.23 -14.51
C HIS A 73 -16.38 1.60 -13.61
N LEU A 74 -17.67 1.78 -13.92
CA LEU A 74 -18.76 1.13 -13.19
C LEU A 74 -18.68 -0.40 -13.29
N THR A 75 -18.37 -0.92 -14.48
CA THR A 75 -18.18 -2.36 -14.69
C THR A 75 -16.98 -2.89 -13.88
N ARG A 76 -15.91 -2.12 -13.74
CA ARG A 76 -14.73 -2.44 -12.91
C ARG A 76 -15.03 -2.40 -11.42
N MET A 77 -15.75 -1.36 -10.96
CA MET A 77 -16.16 -1.23 -9.55
C MET A 77 -17.14 -2.34 -9.12
N THR A 78 -17.96 -2.86 -10.04
CA THR A 78 -18.89 -3.97 -9.73
C THR A 78 -18.26 -5.35 -9.91
N TYR A 79 -17.11 -5.43 -10.58
CA TYR A 79 -16.39 -6.67 -10.78
C TYR A 79 -15.65 -7.10 -9.51
N ARG A 80 -16.03 -8.26 -8.99
CA ARG A 80 -15.34 -8.92 -7.88
C ARG A 80 -14.16 -9.71 -8.42
N MET A 81 -12.96 -9.15 -8.28
CA MET A 81 -11.73 -9.82 -8.63
C MET A 81 -11.49 -11.01 -7.70
N GLU A 82 -10.97 -12.12 -8.24
CA GLU A 82 -10.63 -13.30 -7.45
C GLU A 82 -9.24 -13.16 -6.79
N PRO A 83 -9.00 -13.76 -5.61
CA PRO A 83 -7.69 -13.64 -4.93
C PRO A 83 -6.50 -14.07 -5.79
N LYS A 84 -6.67 -15.14 -6.58
CA LYS A 84 -5.63 -15.65 -7.48
C LYS A 84 -5.33 -14.69 -8.63
N GLU A 85 -6.35 -13.96 -9.08
CA GLU A 85 -6.19 -12.95 -10.13
C GLU A 85 -5.38 -11.76 -9.59
N PHE A 86 -5.70 -11.27 -8.39
CA PHE A 86 -4.91 -10.24 -7.73
C PHE A 86 -3.45 -10.66 -7.55
N ILE A 87 -3.21 -11.87 -7.01
CA ILE A 87 -1.85 -12.40 -6.84
C ILE A 87 -1.11 -12.47 -8.17
N THR A 88 -1.78 -12.93 -9.23
CA THR A 88 -1.21 -12.99 -10.58
C THR A 88 -0.87 -11.60 -11.10
N GLN A 89 -1.72 -10.61 -10.84
CA GLN A 89 -1.48 -9.23 -11.23
C GLN A 89 -0.25 -8.67 -10.53
N VAL A 90 -0.14 -8.80 -9.20
CA VAL A 90 1.05 -8.35 -8.43
C VAL A 90 2.32 -9.02 -8.96
N MET A 91 2.25 -10.32 -9.26
CA MET A 91 3.38 -11.08 -9.80
C MET A 91 3.80 -10.64 -11.20
N ALA A 92 2.86 -10.17 -12.01
CA ALA A 92 3.11 -9.70 -13.37
C ALA A 92 3.58 -8.23 -13.44
N THR A 93 3.41 -7.46 -12.36
CA THR A 93 3.84 -6.07 -12.28
C THR A 93 5.36 -5.96 -12.31
N ASP A 94 5.87 -5.20 -13.28
CA ASP A 94 7.25 -4.72 -13.27
C ASP A 94 7.30 -3.41 -12.47
N PHE A 95 7.73 -3.52 -11.21
CA PHE A 95 7.80 -2.39 -10.29
C PHE A 95 8.87 -1.34 -10.62
N ILE A 96 9.68 -1.57 -11.66
CA ILE A 96 10.61 -0.58 -12.19
C ILE A 96 9.98 0.20 -13.35
N ASP A 97 9.01 -0.39 -14.05
CA ASP A 97 8.29 0.26 -15.13
C ASP A 97 7.12 1.10 -14.59
N ALA A 98 7.18 2.40 -14.86
CA ALA A 98 6.19 3.35 -14.36
C ALA A 98 4.77 3.06 -14.91
N GLN A 99 4.66 2.56 -16.15
CA GLN A 99 3.38 2.23 -16.76
C GLN A 99 2.78 0.98 -16.12
N SER A 100 3.56 -0.10 -16.02
CA SER A 100 3.17 -1.35 -15.34
C SER A 100 2.72 -1.10 -13.90
N THR A 101 3.48 -0.27 -13.18
CA THR A 101 3.16 0.12 -11.81
C THR A 101 1.89 0.97 -11.75
N SER A 102 1.73 1.95 -12.65
CA SER A 102 0.51 2.76 -12.72
C SER A 102 -0.73 1.92 -12.99
N ASP A 103 -0.62 0.92 -13.88
CA ASP A 103 -1.73 0.03 -14.21
C ASP A 103 -2.10 -0.88 -13.03
N PHE A 104 -1.11 -1.35 -12.27
CA PHE A 104 -1.34 -2.06 -11.00
C PHE A 104 -2.06 -1.18 -9.98
N LEU A 105 -1.56 0.04 -9.73
CA LEU A 105 -2.17 0.97 -8.78
C LEU A 105 -3.63 1.28 -9.16
N LYS A 106 -3.88 1.64 -10.42
CA LYS A 106 -5.23 1.88 -10.94
C LYS A 106 -6.15 0.68 -10.74
N SER A 107 -5.64 -0.54 -10.91
CA SER A 107 -6.41 -1.75 -10.66
C SER A 107 -6.86 -1.85 -9.21
N VAL A 108 -5.98 -1.55 -8.26
CA VAL A 108 -6.30 -1.57 -6.83
C VAL A 108 -7.33 -0.50 -6.47
N TYR A 109 -7.20 0.71 -7.03
CA TYR A 109 -8.11 1.82 -6.74
C TYR A 109 -9.49 1.73 -7.42
N LEU A 110 -9.58 1.12 -8.61
CA LEU A 110 -10.80 1.17 -9.43
C LEU A 110 -11.63 -0.12 -9.43
N ASN A 111 -11.08 -1.23 -8.94
CA ASN A 111 -11.80 -2.50 -8.90
C ASN A 111 -12.22 -2.84 -7.46
N TYR A 112 -13.28 -3.65 -7.34
CA TYR A 112 -13.63 -4.23 -6.05
C TYR A 112 -12.61 -5.31 -5.66
N MET A 113 -11.73 -4.97 -4.71
CA MET A 113 -10.62 -5.82 -4.29
C MET A 113 -11.08 -7.04 -3.48
N PRO A 114 -10.52 -8.25 -3.72
CA PRO A 114 -10.85 -9.44 -2.94
C PRO A 114 -10.27 -9.38 -1.54
N TRP A 115 -10.85 -10.17 -0.64
CA TRP A 115 -10.07 -10.69 0.49
C TRP A 115 -9.08 -11.70 -0.03
N VAL A 116 -7.78 -11.52 0.23
CA VAL A 116 -6.75 -12.47 -0.17
C VAL A 116 -6.36 -13.34 1.02
N PRO A 117 -6.72 -14.64 1.02
CA PRO A 117 -6.38 -15.52 2.12
C PRO A 117 -4.87 -15.70 2.28
N ILE A 118 -4.39 -15.72 3.52
CA ILE A 118 -3.03 -16.14 3.85
C ILE A 118 -3.06 -17.56 4.41
N GLY A 119 -3.98 -17.84 5.33
CA GLY A 119 -4.14 -19.14 5.95
C GLY A 119 -4.49 -19.07 7.43
N THR A 120 -4.15 -20.13 8.15
CA THR A 120 -4.26 -20.25 9.61
C THR A 120 -2.89 -20.15 10.27
N SER A 121 -2.84 -19.51 11.43
CA SER A 121 -1.65 -19.50 12.29
C SER A 121 -2.03 -19.65 13.75
N GLN A 122 -1.11 -20.17 14.57
CA GLN A 122 -1.24 -20.33 16.03
C GLN A 122 -0.27 -19.40 16.79
N PHE A 123 -0.02 -18.21 16.23
CA PHE A 123 0.95 -17.29 16.82
C PHE A 123 0.46 -16.72 18.16
N GLY A 124 1.36 -16.61 19.13
CA GLY A 124 1.05 -16.07 20.45
C GLY A 124 -0.06 -16.80 21.22
N GLY A 125 -0.22 -18.10 20.95
CA GLY A 125 -1.16 -18.98 21.66
C GLY A 125 -2.61 -18.95 21.14
N VAL A 126 -2.91 -18.14 20.13
CA VAL A 126 -4.24 -18.03 19.53
C VAL A 126 -4.23 -18.64 18.14
N GLN A 127 -5.12 -19.59 17.88
CA GLN A 127 -5.34 -20.11 16.54
C GLN A 127 -6.46 -19.33 15.85
N THR A 128 -6.15 -18.70 14.71
CA THR A 128 -7.13 -17.96 13.91
C THR A 128 -6.73 -17.89 12.44
N PHE A 129 -7.62 -17.35 11.61
CA PHE A 129 -7.41 -17.08 10.19
C PHE A 129 -6.85 -15.68 9.95
N TYR A 130 -6.06 -15.57 8.90
CA TYR A 130 -5.50 -14.33 8.41
C TYR A 130 -5.76 -14.18 6.91
N ALA A 131 -6.09 -12.97 6.52
CA ALA A 131 -6.24 -12.53 5.15
C ALA A 131 -5.71 -11.10 5.05
N PHE A 132 -5.55 -10.60 3.84
CA PHE A 132 -5.30 -9.18 3.65
C PHE A 132 -6.26 -8.59 2.63
N LYS A 133 -6.53 -7.30 2.79
CA LYS A 133 -7.29 -6.50 1.84
C LYS A 133 -6.29 -5.72 0.99
N PRO A 134 -6.31 -5.85 -0.35
CA PRO A 134 -5.43 -5.08 -1.22
C PRO A 134 -5.52 -3.58 -1.00
N SER A 135 -4.37 -2.94 -0.87
CA SER A 135 -4.15 -1.52 -0.61
C SER A 135 -2.67 -1.21 -0.85
N THR A 136 -2.31 0.01 -1.23
CA THR A 136 -0.95 0.36 -1.68
C THR A 136 -0.34 1.55 -0.96
N ASN A 137 -1.06 2.14 -0.01
CA ASN A 137 -0.73 3.42 0.62
C ASN A 137 -0.91 3.39 2.16
N TYR A 138 -0.66 2.26 2.81
CA TYR A 138 -0.87 2.13 4.25
C TYR A 138 0.33 2.59 5.11
N LEU A 139 1.55 2.24 4.69
CA LEU A 139 2.79 2.69 5.31
C LEU A 139 3.23 4.01 4.69
N GLU A 140 3.82 4.86 5.52
CA GLU A 140 4.50 6.08 5.09
C GLU A 140 5.99 6.03 5.45
N PRO A 141 6.85 6.70 4.66
CA PRO A 141 8.24 6.89 5.06
C PRO A 141 8.32 7.79 6.30
N ASP A 142 9.17 7.44 7.27
CA ASP A 142 9.38 8.25 8.48
C ASP A 142 9.94 9.65 8.17
N ARG A 143 10.57 9.79 7.00
CA ARG A 143 11.06 11.05 6.44
C ARG A 143 10.83 11.06 4.94
N VAL A 144 10.08 12.06 4.47
CA VAL A 144 9.95 12.35 3.05
C VAL A 144 11.16 13.16 2.61
N GLU A 145 11.98 12.58 1.75
CA GLU A 145 13.08 13.32 1.13
C GLU A 145 12.69 13.75 -0.29
N PRO A 146 12.73 15.05 -0.60
CA PRO A 146 12.49 15.51 -1.95
C PRO A 146 13.62 15.01 -2.86
N SER A 147 13.28 14.09 -3.76
CA SER A 147 14.17 13.57 -4.78
C SER A 147 13.38 13.39 -6.07
N PRO A 148 13.88 13.88 -7.23
CA PRO A 148 13.20 13.69 -8.50
C PRO A 148 13.08 12.21 -8.89
N ASP A 149 13.96 11.37 -8.34
CA ASP A 149 14.00 9.92 -8.59
C ASP A 149 13.26 9.12 -7.51
N ALA A 150 12.60 9.77 -6.55
CA ALA A 150 11.83 9.08 -5.51
C ALA A 150 10.57 8.44 -6.11
N VAL A 151 10.35 7.19 -5.75
CA VAL A 151 9.10 6.49 -6.02
C VAL A 151 8.07 6.91 -4.97
N GLY A 152 6.78 6.89 -5.34
CA GLY A 152 5.71 7.18 -4.39
C GLY A 152 5.67 6.18 -3.22
N ASN A 153 4.79 6.44 -2.25
CA ASN A 153 4.72 5.67 -0.99
C ASN A 153 4.41 4.17 -1.18
N TYR A 154 4.05 3.73 -2.38
CA TYR A 154 3.78 2.33 -2.70
C TYR A 154 5.04 1.46 -2.81
N ILE A 155 6.25 2.02 -3.02
CA ILE A 155 7.53 1.30 -2.91
C ILE A 155 8.43 1.96 -1.86
N LEU A 156 8.76 1.21 -0.81
CA LEU A 156 9.50 1.70 0.34
C LEU A 156 10.71 0.81 0.64
N THR A 157 11.65 1.38 1.39
CA THR A 157 12.87 0.69 1.83
C THR A 157 12.92 0.70 3.35
N MET A 158 13.30 -0.42 3.94
CA MET A 158 13.47 -0.58 5.38
C MET A 158 14.78 -1.30 5.69
N LYS A 159 15.45 -0.89 6.78
CA LYS A 159 16.65 -1.58 7.26
C LYS A 159 16.28 -2.73 8.19
N LEU A 160 16.67 -3.96 7.85
CA LEU A 160 16.36 -5.16 8.64
C LEU A 160 17.32 -5.33 9.83
N LYS A 161 18.62 -5.02 9.65
CA LYS A 161 19.63 -5.14 10.70
C LYS A 161 19.97 -3.78 11.31
N SER A 162 19.77 -3.64 12.62
CA SER A 162 20.40 -2.56 13.38
C SER A 162 21.89 -2.88 13.46
N LYS A 163 22.75 -1.92 13.13
CA LYS A 163 24.20 -2.05 13.33
C LYS A 163 24.44 -2.17 14.83
N THR A 164 24.48 -3.40 15.36
CA THR A 164 24.93 -3.62 16.73
C THR A 164 26.38 -3.17 16.71
N ARG A 165 26.66 -2.03 17.34
CA ARG A 165 28.02 -1.62 17.64
C ARG A 165 28.55 -2.73 18.55
N ALA A 166 29.28 -3.68 17.97
CA ALA A 166 30.02 -4.65 18.74
C ALA A 166 30.82 -3.84 19.76
N ALA A 167 30.44 -3.97 21.03
CA ALA A 167 31.20 -3.39 22.11
C ALA A 167 32.59 -3.99 21.99
N SER A 168 33.53 -3.19 21.50
CA SER A 168 34.93 -3.54 21.50
C SER A 168 35.31 -4.00 22.89
N ASP A 169 35.98 -5.14 22.93
CA ASP A 169 36.80 -5.62 24.03
C ASP A 169 37.64 -4.50 24.61
N LEU A 170 37.13 -3.83 25.63
CA LEU A 170 37.90 -3.07 26.60
C LEU A 170 37.18 -3.18 27.94
N THR A 171 37.51 -4.23 28.67
CA THR A 171 37.48 -4.20 30.13
C THR A 171 38.25 -2.97 30.63
N PRO A 172 37.73 -2.31 31.66
CA PRO A 172 38.61 -2.03 32.77
C PRO A 172 38.02 -2.50 34.10
N THR A 173 38.87 -3.28 34.74
CA THR A 173 38.99 -3.67 36.13
C THR A 173 38.30 -2.76 37.15
N SER A 174 37.67 -3.42 38.13
CA SER A 174 37.07 -2.92 39.36
C SER A 174 37.81 -1.76 40.04
N THR A 175 37.05 -0.82 40.60
CA THR A 175 37.33 -0.34 41.97
C THR A 175 36.04 0.07 42.66
N SER A 176 35.85 -0.52 43.84
CA SER A 176 34.77 -0.28 44.80
C SER A 176 34.93 1.12 45.43
N SER A 177 33.83 1.88 45.58
CA SER A 177 33.42 2.43 46.90
C SER A 177 32.18 3.34 46.81
N SER A 178 31.25 3.10 47.76
CA SER A 178 30.53 4.10 48.55
C SER A 178 29.33 4.88 47.98
N VAL A 179 28.14 4.49 48.48
CA VAL A 179 27.13 5.30 49.20
C VAL A 179 26.86 6.74 48.70
N PHE A 180 25.63 7.00 48.23
CA PHE A 180 24.65 7.95 48.82
C PHE A 180 23.39 8.06 47.93
N ASN A 181 22.23 7.76 48.52
CA ASN A 181 20.88 8.21 48.13
C ASN A 181 20.56 9.45 49.02
N PRO A 182 19.42 10.17 48.92
CA PRO A 182 18.48 10.44 47.82
C PRO A 182 18.02 11.95 47.78
N SER A 183 16.93 12.26 47.04
CA SER A 183 16.12 13.50 47.01
C SER A 183 16.50 14.51 45.90
N THR A 184 15.59 15.20 45.20
CA THR A 184 14.26 15.69 45.58
C THR A 184 13.43 16.04 44.32
N ARG A 185 12.12 15.89 44.45
CA ARG A 185 11.01 16.37 43.61
C ARG A 185 10.99 17.91 43.53
N SER A 186 10.79 18.51 42.36
CA SER A 186 9.99 19.75 42.21
C SER A 186 9.68 20.08 40.74
N ILE A 187 8.49 20.64 40.60
CA ILE A 187 7.71 21.08 39.44
C ILE A 187 8.24 22.42 38.91
N SER A 188 8.14 22.68 37.60
CA SER A 188 7.59 23.96 37.07
C SER A 188 7.45 23.97 35.55
N ASP A 189 6.26 24.40 35.14
CA ASP A 189 5.82 24.85 33.82
C ASP A 189 6.74 25.89 33.15
N GLY A 190 6.56 26.05 31.83
CA GLY A 190 6.94 27.31 31.16
C GLY A 190 7.36 27.17 29.70
N GLU A 191 6.37 27.34 28.82
CA GLU A 191 6.38 28.13 27.57
C GLU A 191 7.58 28.15 26.61
N ALA A 192 7.18 28.15 25.34
CA ALA A 192 7.98 28.26 24.13
C ALA A 192 8.97 29.44 24.10
N ALA A 193 10.13 29.20 23.51
CA ALA A 193 10.87 30.23 22.78
C ALA A 193 11.73 29.60 21.69
N PHE A 194 11.49 30.07 20.47
CA PHE A 194 12.30 29.86 19.29
C PHE A 194 13.79 30.14 19.54
N SER A 195 14.61 29.30 18.92
CA SER A 195 15.89 29.59 18.27
C SER A 195 16.88 30.51 19.00
N ARG A 196 17.95 29.89 19.51
CA ARG A 196 19.28 30.52 19.49
C ARG A 196 20.33 29.59 18.89
N PRO A 197 21.09 30.07 17.90
CA PRO A 197 22.14 29.30 17.25
C PRO A 197 23.37 29.27 18.15
N ARG A 198 24.04 28.12 18.25
CA ARG A 198 25.38 28.11 18.83
C ARG A 198 26.33 27.23 18.03
N SER A 199 27.12 27.97 17.25
CA SER A 199 28.54 27.77 16.96
C SER A 199 28.99 26.38 16.51
N SER A 200 29.08 26.29 15.19
CA SER A 200 30.05 25.50 14.45
C SER A 200 31.42 25.49 15.14
N THR A 201 31.83 24.31 15.60
CA THR A 201 33.25 23.95 15.61
C THR A 201 33.44 23.02 14.44
N ALA A 202 33.84 23.58 13.31
CA ALA A 202 34.16 22.85 12.10
C ALA A 202 35.32 21.87 12.42
N SER A 203 35.01 20.58 12.49
CA SER A 203 36.00 19.56 12.20
C SER A 203 35.95 19.35 10.69
N ASN A 204 37.00 19.80 10.01
CA ASN A 204 37.25 19.53 8.61
C ASN A 204 37.46 18.02 8.42
N ILE A 205 36.37 17.28 8.27
CA ILE A 205 36.40 15.93 7.70
C ILE A 205 36.11 16.13 6.22
N LEU A 206 37.15 15.95 5.39
CA LEU A 206 36.98 15.90 3.93
C LEU A 206 35.86 14.90 3.60
N PRO A 207 34.94 15.24 2.68
CA PRO A 207 34.00 14.24 2.16
C PRO A 207 34.83 13.19 1.45
N ARG A 208 34.93 12.01 2.08
CA ARG A 208 35.52 10.84 1.46
C ARG A 208 34.69 10.58 0.20
N LYS A 209 35.28 10.72 -0.99
CA LYS A 209 34.69 10.25 -2.24
C LYS A 209 34.43 8.75 -2.08
N GLU A 210 33.21 8.39 -1.71
CA GLU A 210 32.79 7.00 -1.70
C GLU A 210 32.37 6.59 -3.11
N HIS A 211 32.96 5.50 -3.58
CA HIS A 211 32.63 4.90 -4.85
C HIS A 211 31.18 4.39 -4.83
N PRO A 212 30.34 4.75 -5.81
CA PRO A 212 28.92 4.37 -5.86
C PRO A 212 28.67 2.88 -6.16
N GLU A 213 29.69 2.04 -6.14
CA GLU A 213 29.66 0.67 -6.70
C GLU A 213 29.51 -0.46 -5.67
N LYS A 214 29.40 -0.16 -4.37
CA LYS A 214 29.00 -1.18 -3.39
C LYS A 214 27.51 -1.12 -3.17
N ALA A 215 26.81 -2.01 -3.87
CA ALA A 215 25.44 -2.34 -3.51
C ALA A 215 25.37 -2.70 -2.02
N PRO A 216 24.28 -2.34 -1.31
CA PRO A 216 24.05 -2.87 0.02
C PRO A 216 24.07 -4.40 -0.07
N ASP A 217 24.72 -5.05 0.89
CA ASP A 217 24.54 -6.48 1.09
C ASP A 217 23.04 -6.73 1.18
N LYS A 218 22.57 -7.78 0.47
CA LYS A 218 21.16 -8.25 0.50
C LYS A 218 20.62 -8.43 1.94
N ASP A 219 21.51 -8.48 2.91
CA ASP A 219 21.24 -8.76 4.32
C ASP A 219 20.93 -7.53 5.18
N GLU A 220 21.09 -6.29 4.67
CA GLU A 220 20.89 -5.08 5.49
C GLU A 220 19.58 -4.35 5.20
N HIS A 221 19.11 -4.31 3.95
CA HIS A 221 17.95 -3.51 3.54
C HIS A 221 16.94 -4.34 2.74
N LEU A 222 15.67 -4.12 3.04
CA LEU A 222 14.52 -4.65 2.33
C LEU A 222 13.91 -3.54 1.49
N VAL A 223 13.85 -3.71 0.17
CA VAL A 223 12.97 -2.91 -0.70
C VAL A 223 11.68 -3.69 -0.87
N PHE A 224 10.54 -3.02 -0.76
CA PHE A 224 9.25 -3.69 -0.84
C PHE A 224 8.17 -2.82 -1.48
N ALA A 225 7.23 -3.48 -2.15
CA ALA A 225 5.97 -2.89 -2.56
C ALA A 225 4.87 -3.21 -1.54
N GLN A 226 4.03 -2.23 -1.24
CA GLN A 226 2.83 -2.43 -0.44
C GLN A 226 1.75 -3.12 -1.29
N ILE A 227 1.15 -4.18 -0.76
CA ILE A 227 0.13 -4.96 -1.47
C ILE A 227 -1.16 -5.12 -0.69
N GLY A 228 -1.21 -4.73 0.58
CA GLY A 228 -2.45 -4.69 1.34
C GLY A 228 -2.31 -4.42 2.82
N THR A 229 -3.42 -4.53 3.53
CA THR A 229 -3.52 -4.42 4.99
C THR A 229 -3.95 -5.76 5.57
N LEU A 230 -3.22 -6.22 6.59
CA LEU A 230 -3.45 -7.49 7.25
C LEU A 230 -4.69 -7.40 8.11
N HIS A 231 -5.49 -8.46 8.04
CA HIS A 231 -6.68 -8.62 8.86
C HIS A 231 -6.68 -9.99 9.54
N VAL A 232 -7.30 -10.01 10.71
CA VAL A 232 -7.48 -11.21 11.52
C VAL A 232 -8.95 -11.55 11.61
N TYR A 233 -9.28 -12.84 11.52
CA TYR A 233 -10.65 -13.29 11.68
C TYR A 233 -11.08 -13.20 13.14
N GLY A 234 -12.20 -12.54 13.37
CA GLY A 234 -12.75 -12.28 14.70
C GLY A 234 -13.82 -13.25 15.17
N GLY A 235 -14.25 -14.15 14.29
CA GLY A 235 -15.17 -15.23 14.65
C GLY A 235 -14.47 -16.40 15.33
N ALA A 236 -15.27 -17.36 15.80
CA ALA A 236 -14.74 -18.62 16.32
C ALA A 236 -13.94 -19.36 15.22
N CYS A 237 -12.66 -19.65 15.50
CA CYS A 237 -11.81 -20.39 14.57
C CYS A 237 -12.34 -21.84 14.42
N LYS A 238 -12.97 -22.12 13.28
CA LYS A 238 -13.38 -23.47 12.85
C LYS A 238 -12.37 -23.99 11.84
N ASP A 239 -12.39 -25.29 11.54
CA ASP A 239 -11.60 -25.82 10.43
C ASP A 239 -12.06 -25.24 9.10
N ALA A 240 -11.13 -24.90 8.19
CA ALA A 240 -11.39 -24.41 6.84
C ALA A 240 -11.89 -25.52 5.88
N ALA A 241 -12.80 -26.35 6.37
CA ALA A 241 -13.54 -27.31 5.57
C ALA A 241 -14.53 -26.56 4.63
N PRO A 242 -14.86 -27.12 3.45
CA PRO A 242 -15.69 -26.45 2.44
C PRO A 242 -17.00 -25.86 2.98
N GLU A 243 -17.61 -26.50 3.97
CA GLU A 243 -18.83 -26.05 4.64
C GLU A 243 -18.66 -24.78 5.51
N ASN A 244 -17.45 -24.53 6.02
CA ASN A 244 -17.15 -23.37 6.85
C ASN A 244 -16.60 -22.19 6.03
N ILE A 245 -16.07 -22.43 4.83
CA ILE A 245 -15.51 -21.36 3.97
C ILE A 245 -16.50 -20.21 3.72
N PRO A 246 -17.79 -20.45 3.38
CA PRO A 246 -18.74 -19.36 3.21
C PRO A 246 -18.94 -18.53 4.48
N ILE A 247 -18.93 -19.18 5.65
CA ILE A 247 -19.10 -18.53 6.96
C ILE A 247 -17.87 -17.69 7.30
N ILE A 248 -16.66 -18.20 7.01
CA ILE A 248 -15.41 -17.48 7.24
C ILE A 248 -15.32 -16.26 6.30
N ASN A 249 -15.67 -16.44 5.02
CA ASN A 249 -15.65 -15.37 4.03
C ASN A 249 -16.66 -14.26 4.30
N GLN A 250 -17.78 -14.57 4.97
CA GLN A 250 -18.82 -13.60 5.37
C GLN A 250 -18.68 -13.12 6.82
N GLY A 251 -17.72 -13.67 7.57
CA GLY A 251 -17.56 -13.34 8.98
C GLY A 251 -16.82 -12.04 9.20
N LEU A 252 -16.62 -11.71 10.48
CA LEU A 252 -15.98 -10.46 10.90
C LEU A 252 -14.47 -10.57 10.72
N TRP A 253 -13.91 -9.65 9.94
CA TRP A 253 -12.47 -9.47 9.73
C TRP A 253 -12.06 -8.13 10.31
N TRP A 254 -11.06 -8.15 11.18
CA TRP A 254 -10.60 -6.95 11.88
C TRP A 254 -9.23 -6.52 11.38
N SER A 255 -9.05 -5.22 11.15
CA SER A 255 -7.74 -4.65 10.89
C SER A 255 -6.87 -4.74 12.15
N ASN A 256 -5.58 -5.06 11.98
CA ASN A 256 -4.65 -5.22 13.11
C ASN A 256 -3.44 -4.28 13.04
N GLY A 257 -3.46 -3.30 12.14
CA GLY A 257 -2.42 -2.28 12.05
C GLY A 257 -1.16 -2.69 11.28
N PHE A 258 -1.18 -3.81 10.56
CA PHE A 258 -0.04 -4.25 9.75
C PHE A 258 -0.32 -4.05 8.25
N ALA A 259 0.66 -3.53 7.53
CA ALA A 259 0.70 -3.67 6.07
C ALA A 259 1.23 -5.06 5.70
N VAL A 260 0.73 -5.58 4.59
CA VAL A 260 1.32 -6.70 3.87
C VAL A 260 2.14 -6.14 2.72
N VAL A 261 3.40 -6.57 2.64
CA VAL A 261 4.37 -6.08 1.67
C VAL A 261 5.07 -7.24 0.97
N VAL A 262 5.43 -7.06 -0.29
CA VAL A 262 6.23 -8.01 -1.06
C VAL A 262 7.64 -7.45 -1.25
N GLU A 263 8.64 -8.26 -0.95
CA GLU A 263 10.04 -7.94 -1.24
C GLU A 263 10.24 -7.76 -2.74
N LEU A 264 11.03 -6.77 -3.12
CA LEU A 264 11.47 -6.53 -4.48
C LEU A 264 12.98 -6.72 -4.59
N ASP A 265 13.40 -7.50 -5.59
CA ASP A 265 14.80 -7.55 -5.97
C ASP A 265 15.21 -6.27 -6.72
N LYS A 266 16.51 -6.14 -7.01
CA LYS A 266 17.06 -4.95 -7.70
C LYS A 266 16.46 -4.70 -9.09
N LYS A 267 15.83 -5.72 -9.68
CA LYS A 267 15.20 -5.70 -11.00
C LYS A 267 13.66 -5.60 -10.92
N GLY A 268 13.11 -5.35 -9.72
CA GLY A 268 11.66 -5.27 -9.52
C GLY A 268 10.96 -6.63 -9.44
N GLY A 269 11.71 -7.73 -9.44
CA GLY A 269 11.17 -9.07 -9.29
C GLY A 269 10.67 -9.30 -7.86
N ASN A 270 9.55 -10.02 -7.73
CA ASN A 270 8.87 -10.25 -6.46
C ASN A 270 9.52 -11.41 -5.68
N GLY A 271 9.69 -11.21 -4.37
CA GLY A 271 10.34 -12.13 -3.43
C GLY A 271 9.40 -12.62 -2.32
N ALA A 272 9.94 -12.68 -1.10
CA ALA A 272 9.19 -13.09 0.09
C ALA A 272 8.13 -12.06 0.49
N VAL A 273 7.15 -12.51 1.26
CA VAL A 273 6.03 -11.68 1.74
C VAL A 273 6.18 -11.45 3.23
N TYR A 274 6.06 -10.19 3.62
CA TYR A 274 6.24 -9.71 4.98
C TYR A 274 5.00 -8.97 5.46
N VAL A 275 4.88 -8.89 6.78
CA VAL A 275 3.96 -8.00 7.47
C VAL A 275 4.77 -6.98 8.26
N VAL A 276 4.39 -5.72 8.16
CA VAL A 276 5.09 -4.58 8.78
C VAL A 276 4.07 -3.74 9.54
N TYR A 277 4.29 -3.56 10.83
CA TYR A 277 3.40 -2.76 11.67
C TYR A 277 3.49 -1.29 11.31
N ASN A 278 2.33 -0.65 11.14
CA ASN A 278 2.26 0.80 10.96
C ASN A 278 2.27 1.49 12.32
N ASP A 279 3.41 2.10 12.66
CA ASP A 279 3.58 2.91 13.87
C ASP A 279 3.11 4.36 13.68
N CYS A 280 2.69 4.75 12.48
CA CYS A 280 2.09 6.07 12.25
C CYS A 280 0.58 5.98 12.50
N PRO A 281 -0.01 6.88 13.30
CA PRO A 281 -1.46 7.01 13.32
C PRO A 281 -1.92 7.33 11.89
N LEU A 282 -2.96 6.63 11.43
CA LEU A 282 -3.71 7.08 10.26
C LEU A 282 -4.05 8.55 10.53
N LYS A 283 -3.78 9.45 9.58
CA LYS A 283 -4.32 10.80 9.68
C LYS A 283 -5.82 10.63 9.86
N ASP A 284 -6.40 11.30 10.86
CA ASP A 284 -7.85 11.38 10.98
C ASP A 284 -8.37 11.87 9.61
N GLU A 285 -9.19 11.06 8.93
CA GLU A 285 -9.73 11.34 7.58
C GLU A 285 -10.53 12.66 7.56
N GLU A 286 -10.83 13.22 8.73
CA GLU A 286 -11.41 14.55 8.93
C GLU A 286 -10.58 15.72 8.31
N GLU A 287 -9.28 15.55 8.02
CA GLU A 287 -8.46 16.65 7.47
C GLU A 287 -8.33 16.65 5.92
N GLU A 288 -8.73 15.59 5.20
CA GLU A 288 -8.59 15.53 3.72
C GLU A 288 -9.92 15.40 2.94
N GLU A 289 -11.06 15.33 3.62
CA GLU A 289 -12.38 15.32 2.98
C GLU A 289 -12.97 16.74 2.87
N GLU A 290 -12.56 17.50 1.84
CA GLU A 290 -13.58 18.28 1.10
C GLU A 290 -14.40 17.29 0.27
N GLU A 291 -15.18 16.43 0.94
CA GLU A 291 -16.10 15.49 0.31
C GLU A 291 -17.22 16.30 -0.35
N PHE A 292 -17.24 16.35 -1.67
CA PHE A 292 -18.47 16.67 -2.39
C PHE A 292 -19.43 15.48 -2.20
N GLU A 293 -20.28 15.58 -1.18
CA GLU A 293 -21.35 14.62 -0.77
C GLU A 293 -22.16 14.02 -1.94
N GLU A 294 -22.17 14.68 -3.10
CA GLU A 294 -22.91 14.29 -4.31
C GLU A 294 -22.21 13.21 -5.17
N TYR A 295 -20.92 12.92 -4.92
CA TYR A 295 -20.12 11.92 -5.65
C TYR A 295 -19.51 10.82 -4.77
N ALA A 296 -19.80 10.82 -3.47
CA ALA A 296 -19.54 9.66 -2.65
C ALA A 296 -20.25 8.48 -3.32
N GLY A 297 -19.48 7.47 -3.74
CA GLY A 297 -20.02 6.18 -4.16
C GLY A 297 -20.84 5.58 -3.00
N PRO A 298 -21.27 4.30 -3.05
CA PRO A 298 -21.67 3.66 -1.80
C PRO A 298 -20.52 3.89 -0.83
N SER A 299 -20.77 4.70 0.21
CA SER A 299 -19.83 4.85 1.30
C SER A 299 -19.44 3.42 1.64
N GLU A 300 -18.14 3.13 1.70
CA GLU A 300 -17.77 2.01 2.52
C GLU A 300 -18.50 2.30 3.82
N GLU A 301 -19.51 1.49 4.15
CA GLU A 301 -20.03 1.49 5.50
C GLU A 301 -18.75 1.30 6.28
N CYS A 302 -18.28 2.42 6.85
CA CYS A 302 -17.31 2.42 7.91
C CYS A 302 -18.07 1.63 8.95
N MET A 303 -17.91 0.31 8.86
CA MET A 303 -18.23 -0.64 9.90
C MET A 303 -17.33 -0.14 10.98
N THR A 304 -17.82 0.84 11.73
CA THR A 304 -17.10 1.43 12.83
C THR A 304 -16.67 0.23 13.64
N ASP A 305 -15.35 0.03 13.72
CA ASP A 305 -14.63 -1.07 14.34
C ASP A 305 -14.91 -1.15 15.87
N THR A 306 -16.07 -0.66 16.31
CA THR A 306 -16.48 -0.41 17.68
C THR A 306 -17.18 -1.59 18.33
N GLU A 307 -17.60 -2.61 17.58
CA GLU A 307 -18.23 -3.81 18.14
C GLU A 307 -17.37 -5.06 17.93
N GLY A 308 -16.36 -5.22 18.79
CA GLY A 308 -15.54 -6.42 18.83
C GLY A 308 -14.31 -6.25 19.71
N VAL A 309 -13.66 -7.37 20.05
CA VAL A 309 -12.44 -7.38 20.88
C VAL A 309 -11.29 -6.59 20.21
N ALA A 310 -11.36 -6.33 18.90
CA ALA A 310 -10.39 -5.57 18.13
C ALA A 310 -10.47 -4.03 18.27
N ALA A 311 -11.55 -3.47 18.81
CA ALA A 311 -11.68 -2.01 19.05
C ALA A 311 -10.60 -1.44 19.98
N ASN A 312 -9.97 -2.30 20.80
CA ASN A 312 -8.93 -1.94 21.76
C ASN A 312 -7.58 -2.62 21.45
N HIS A 313 -7.31 -2.90 20.17
CA HIS A 313 -6.15 -3.65 19.76
C HIS A 313 -4.83 -2.94 20.11
N GLU A 314 -4.00 -3.57 20.95
CA GLU A 314 -2.72 -2.99 21.34
C GLU A 314 -1.72 -2.97 20.16
N PRO A 315 -0.93 -1.90 19.99
CA PRO A 315 0.11 -1.81 18.97
C PRO A 315 1.02 -3.05 18.92
N GLY A 316 1.17 -3.61 17.71
CA GLY A 316 2.03 -4.76 17.42
C GLY A 316 1.52 -6.13 17.89
N LYS A 317 0.30 -6.25 18.45
CA LYS A 317 -0.37 -7.56 18.61
C LYS A 317 -0.98 -7.99 17.27
N LEU A 318 -1.26 -9.28 17.07
CA LEU A 318 -1.95 -9.76 15.86
C LEU A 318 -3.43 -10.06 16.10
N HIS A 319 -3.78 -10.29 17.36
CA HIS A 319 -5.10 -10.63 17.86
C HIS A 319 -5.16 -10.10 19.31
N PRO A 320 -6.31 -9.65 19.82
CA PRO A 320 -6.41 -9.12 21.18
C PRO A 320 -5.93 -10.09 22.27
N GLU A 321 -6.22 -11.38 22.10
CA GLU A 321 -5.80 -12.46 23.00
C GLU A 321 -4.36 -12.96 22.74
N CYS A 322 -3.68 -12.44 21.72
CA CYS A 322 -2.30 -12.82 21.40
C CYS A 322 -1.35 -12.33 22.51
N ASN A 323 -0.52 -13.24 23.03
CA ASN A 323 0.46 -12.92 24.07
C ASN A 323 1.84 -12.50 23.52
N GLN A 324 2.01 -12.50 22.19
CA GLN A 324 3.25 -12.12 21.52
C GLN A 324 3.04 -10.87 20.65
N LYS A 325 4.13 -10.13 20.43
CA LYS A 325 4.16 -8.90 19.63
C LYS A 325 5.38 -8.88 18.75
N PHE A 326 5.22 -8.31 17.56
CA PHE A 326 6.33 -7.96 16.67
C PHE A 326 5.99 -6.71 15.87
N LYS A 327 6.98 -6.15 15.18
CA LYS A 327 6.82 -5.05 14.23
C LYS A 327 7.10 -5.48 12.81
N VAL A 328 7.91 -6.52 12.60
CA VAL A 328 8.18 -7.10 11.28
C VAL A 328 8.23 -8.62 11.40
N ALA A 329 7.51 -9.32 10.51
CA ALA A 329 7.59 -10.77 10.36
C ALA A 329 7.47 -11.18 8.90
N LYS A 330 8.14 -12.28 8.51
CA LYS A 330 7.93 -12.93 7.22
C LYS A 330 6.75 -13.92 7.35
N ILE A 331 5.88 -13.95 6.35
CA ILE A 331 4.69 -14.84 6.33
C ILE A 331 4.73 -15.88 5.21
N ALA A 332 5.50 -15.64 4.14
CA ALA A 332 5.67 -16.58 3.05
C ALA A 332 6.98 -16.32 2.29
N ASP A 333 7.54 -17.36 1.69
CA ASP A 333 8.73 -17.24 0.81
C ASP A 333 8.39 -16.72 -0.59
N SER A 334 7.10 -16.72 -0.96
CA SER A 334 6.61 -16.22 -2.25
C SER A 334 5.11 -15.93 -2.21
N LEU A 335 4.65 -14.98 -3.03
CA LEU A 335 3.22 -14.73 -3.30
C LEU A 335 2.43 -15.98 -3.72
N LYS A 336 3.09 -16.96 -4.35
CA LYS A 336 2.47 -18.22 -4.78
C LYS A 336 1.95 -19.08 -3.62
N CYS A 337 2.42 -18.83 -2.40
CA CYS A 337 1.99 -19.55 -1.20
C CYS A 337 0.70 -18.97 -0.59
N LEU A 338 0.16 -17.89 -1.15
CA LEU A 338 -1.05 -17.22 -0.68
C LEU A 338 -2.28 -17.63 -1.49
N GLY A 339 -3.46 -17.26 -1.01
CA GLY A 339 -4.74 -17.47 -1.69
C GLY A 339 -5.54 -18.68 -1.19
N ASP A 340 -5.12 -19.33 -0.11
CA ASP A 340 -5.81 -20.48 0.48
C ASP A 340 -5.90 -20.41 2.02
N LEU A 341 -7.12 -20.47 2.56
CA LEU A 341 -7.37 -20.49 4.01
C LEU A 341 -6.95 -21.80 4.69
N GLN A 342 -6.79 -22.89 3.94
CA GLN A 342 -6.36 -24.19 4.46
C GLN A 342 -4.86 -24.23 4.77
N THR A 343 -4.09 -23.30 4.20
CA THR A 343 -2.66 -23.19 4.45
C THR A 343 -2.41 -22.94 5.93
N ARG A 344 -1.48 -23.70 6.52
CA ARG A 344 -0.92 -23.38 7.83
C ARG A 344 0.38 -22.63 7.63
N PHE A 345 0.50 -21.45 8.25
CA PHE A 345 1.69 -20.63 8.15
C PHE A 345 2.13 -20.12 9.54
N VAL A 346 3.38 -19.66 9.59
CA VAL A 346 3.99 -19.13 10.80
C VAL A 346 4.44 -17.70 10.52
N PHE A 347 4.30 -16.83 11.52
CA PHE A 347 4.95 -15.52 11.51
C PHE A 347 6.40 -15.70 11.94
N ASP A 348 7.31 -15.71 10.96
CA ASP A 348 8.74 -15.74 11.21
C ASP A 348 9.17 -14.35 11.66
N GLU A 349 9.21 -14.14 12.98
CA GLU A 349 9.55 -12.86 13.60
C GLU A 349 10.94 -12.38 13.18
N ILE A 350 11.01 -11.16 12.62
CA ILE A 350 12.27 -10.52 12.22
C ILE A 350 12.67 -9.42 13.20
N SER A 351 11.69 -8.65 13.70
CA SER A 351 11.95 -7.54 14.61
C SER A 351 10.77 -7.24 15.53
N LYS A 352 11.06 -7.01 16.82
CA LYS A 352 10.12 -6.42 17.79
C LYS A 352 10.18 -4.91 17.86
N ASP A 353 11.30 -4.33 17.43
CA ASP A 353 11.51 -2.89 17.42
C ASP A 353 11.06 -2.28 16.09
N LYS A 354 10.62 -1.02 16.14
CA LYS A 354 10.33 -0.22 14.94
C LYS A 354 11.58 -0.14 14.08
N ARG A 355 11.40 -0.34 12.78
CA ARG A 355 12.46 -0.18 11.78
C ARG A 355 12.18 1.09 10.97
N PRO A 356 13.19 1.96 10.77
CA PRO A 356 13.01 3.13 9.94
C PRO A 356 12.58 2.76 8.53
N ILE A 357 11.54 3.44 8.03
CA ILE A 357 11.04 3.30 6.66
C ILE A 357 11.41 4.55 5.87
N HIS A 358 11.94 4.34 4.68
CA HIS A 358 12.46 5.38 3.79
C HIS A 358 11.82 5.28 2.40
N SER A 359 11.69 6.42 1.72
CA SER A 359 11.31 6.45 0.31
C SER A 359 12.35 5.73 -0.55
N THR A 360 11.89 4.91 -1.50
CA THR A 360 12.77 4.21 -2.46
C THR A 360 13.03 5.09 -3.68
N ARG A 361 14.14 4.84 -4.39
CA ARG A 361 14.47 5.51 -5.65
C ARG A 361 14.73 4.52 -6.78
N ILE A 362 14.35 4.88 -8.00
CA ILE A 362 14.76 4.16 -9.22
C ILE A 362 15.95 4.89 -9.82
N MET A 363 17.07 4.19 -10.01
CA MET A 363 18.30 4.76 -10.57
C MET A 363 18.75 3.98 -11.79
N THR A 364 19.43 4.64 -12.73
CA THR A 364 20.11 3.93 -13.82
C THR A 364 21.45 3.36 -13.34
N ASP A 365 21.59 2.04 -13.42
CA ASP A 365 22.87 1.35 -13.26
C ASP A 365 23.83 1.82 -14.36
N LYS A 366 24.92 2.48 -13.95
CA LYS A 366 25.90 3.08 -14.87
C LYS A 366 26.73 2.05 -15.64
N VAL A 367 26.79 0.81 -15.16
CA VAL A 367 27.55 -0.28 -15.78
C VAL A 367 26.68 -1.05 -16.77
N LEU A 368 25.41 -1.29 -16.40
CA LEU A 368 24.48 -2.10 -17.20
C LEU A 368 23.54 -1.28 -18.08
N GLY A 369 23.43 0.04 -17.84
CA GLY A 369 22.52 0.94 -18.55
C GLY A 369 21.04 0.65 -18.29
N ARG A 370 20.70 0.02 -17.16
CA ARG A 370 19.34 -0.42 -16.81
C ARG A 370 18.85 0.25 -15.54
N PHE A 371 17.53 0.41 -15.40
CA PHE A 371 16.93 0.91 -14.17
C PHE A 371 16.98 -0.15 -13.06
N ILE A 372 17.28 0.28 -11.84
CA ILE A 372 17.36 -0.55 -10.63
C ILE A 372 16.72 0.15 -9.44
N LEU A 373 16.15 -0.63 -8.52
CA LEU A 373 15.69 -0.14 -7.23
C LEU A 373 16.89 0.07 -6.29
N HIS A 374 17.00 1.26 -5.72
CA HIS A 374 18.10 1.64 -4.86
C HIS A 374 17.69 1.69 -3.39
N ALA A 375 18.23 0.77 -2.59
CA ALA A 375 18.08 0.72 -1.14
C ALA A 375 19.24 1.46 -0.48
N LYS A 376 19.14 2.75 -0.16
CA LYS A 376 20.17 3.36 0.69
C LYS A 376 19.57 4.42 1.58
N ASP A 377 19.94 4.35 2.85
CA ASP A 377 19.77 5.43 3.82
C ASP A 377 20.32 6.73 3.19
N PRO A 378 19.56 7.83 3.23
CA PRO A 378 20.13 9.12 2.92
C PRO A 378 21.28 9.44 3.89
N ALA A 379 22.31 10.08 3.34
CA ALA A 379 23.54 10.42 4.07
C ALA A 379 23.34 11.53 5.10
#